data_AF-A0AAU0NL69-F1
#
_entry.id   AF-A0AAU0NL69-F1
#
_cell.length_a   1.000
_cell.length_b   1.000
_cell.length_c   1.000
_cell.angle_alpha   90.00
_cell.angle_beta   90.00
_cell.angle_gamma   90.00
#
_symmetry.space_group_name_H-M   'P 1'
#
loop_
_entity.id
_entity.type
_entity.pdbx_description
1 polymer ?
#
loop_
_entity_poly.entity_id
_entity_poly.type
_entity_poly.pdbx_seq_one_letter_code
_entity_poly.pdbx_strand_id
1 'polypeptide(L)'
;MIEVNVVRKEGLYMLLNDKYADYIKDLLNKASDYDAERKIFGSRKHQYKLNPIISEEEVKNFEKEHQITLPEEYRFFLTKIGNGGAGPDYGIFPLEDIMENEKYCMCKKAFIDVGLADAMWDYAMGDEEIDPKMLDSKMLEELSKDNDTYDTVLRGVKLIGSKGCTYSNLCIINGIGRGQIVYMDWNVEPELRPFFTRLTFMEWYEKWLTEILIQTS
;
A
#
# COMPACT_ATOMS: atom_id res chain seq x y z
N MET A 1 15.25 -26.46 5.00
CA MET A 1 14.77 -26.25 3.62
C MET A 1 14.16 -24.86 3.61
N ILE A 2 14.74 -23.92 2.87
CA ILE A 2 14.25 -22.55 2.80
C ILE A 2 13.27 -22.52 1.64
N GLU A 3 11.98 -22.31 1.93
CA GLU A 3 10.97 -22.05 0.90
C GLU A 3 11.27 -20.68 0.31
N VAL A 4 11.67 -20.66 -0.97
CA VAL A 4 11.87 -19.44 -1.75
C VAL A 4 10.56 -19.20 -2.50
N ASN A 5 9.78 -18.22 -2.06
CA ASN A 5 8.57 -17.82 -2.77
C ASN A 5 8.96 -17.02 -4.01
N VAL A 6 8.50 -17.49 -5.16
CA VAL A 6 8.75 -16.88 -6.47
C VAL A 6 7.50 -16.13 -6.90
N VAL A 7 7.60 -14.81 -7.03
CA VAL A 7 6.53 -13.97 -7.61
C VAL A 7 6.94 -13.54 -9.03
N ARG A 8 5.96 -13.47 -9.94
CA ARG A 8 6.15 -13.42 -11.39
C ARG A 8 6.05 -11.98 -11.92
N LYS A 9 7.13 -11.44 -12.46
CA LYS A 9 7.11 -10.38 -13.48
C LYS A 9 8.26 -10.59 -14.47
N GLU A 10 8.04 -10.11 -15.69
CA GLU A 10 8.89 -10.23 -16.88
C GLU A 10 10.40 -10.46 -16.62
N GLY A 11 10.82 -11.73 -16.66
CA GLY A 11 12.19 -12.11 -16.98
C GLY A 11 13.30 -11.90 -15.94
N LEU A 12 13.06 -11.27 -14.79
CA LEU A 12 14.09 -11.08 -13.76
C LEU A 12 13.58 -11.50 -12.37
N TYR A 13 14.13 -12.61 -11.85
CA TYR A 13 13.89 -13.03 -10.46
C TYR A 13 14.57 -12.02 -9.52
N MET A 14 13.83 -11.04 -9.00
CA MET A 14 14.31 -10.29 -7.83
C MET A 14 14.08 -11.15 -6.59
N LEU A 15 15.11 -11.92 -6.25
CA LEU A 15 15.16 -12.61 -4.98
C LEU A 15 15.15 -11.56 -3.86
N LEU A 16 14.11 -11.55 -3.04
CA LEU A 16 14.04 -10.75 -1.81
C LEU A 16 15.15 -11.23 -0.87
N ASN A 17 16.30 -10.57 -0.93
CA ASN A 17 17.51 -10.93 -0.19
C ASN A 17 18.29 -9.67 0.20
N ASP A 18 19.35 -9.86 1.00
CA ASP A 18 20.14 -8.74 1.51
C ASP A 18 20.79 -7.92 0.39
N LYS A 19 21.19 -8.53 -0.75
CA LYS A 19 21.73 -7.77 -1.90
C LYS A 19 20.69 -6.85 -2.53
N TYR A 20 19.44 -7.29 -2.60
CA TYR A 20 18.36 -6.45 -3.11
C TYR A 20 18.04 -5.31 -2.12
N ALA A 21 18.06 -5.58 -0.82
CA ALA A 21 17.90 -4.53 0.19
C ALA A 21 19.02 -3.48 0.10
N ASP A 22 20.28 -3.93 -0.07
CA ASP A 22 21.43 -3.04 -0.25
C ASP A 22 21.32 -2.21 -1.54
N TYR A 23 20.85 -2.83 -2.63
CA TYR A 23 20.57 -2.13 -3.89
C TYR A 23 19.53 -1.01 -3.72
N ILE A 24 18.42 -1.28 -3.03
CA ILE A 24 17.39 -0.26 -2.79
C ILE A 24 17.93 0.88 -1.91
N LYS A 25 18.73 0.57 -0.89
CA LYS A 25 19.37 1.58 -0.04
C LYS A 25 20.37 2.44 -0.84
N ASP A 26 21.12 1.84 -1.76
CA ASP A 26 22.00 2.56 -2.68
C ASP A 26 21.23 3.48 -3.63
N LEU A 27 20.11 3.01 -4.20
CA LEU A 27 19.21 3.86 -5.00
C LEU A 27 18.66 5.04 -4.18
N LEU A 28 18.28 4.81 -2.93
CA LEU A 28 17.81 5.88 -2.03
C LEU A 28 18.91 6.92 -1.77
N ASN A 29 20.15 6.49 -1.54
CA ASN A 29 21.28 7.39 -1.35
C ASN A 29 21.53 8.22 -2.63
N LYS A 30 21.52 7.58 -3.81
CA LYS A 30 21.65 8.28 -5.10
C LYS A 30 20.53 9.29 -5.31
N ALA A 31 19.29 8.92 -4.99
CA ALA A 31 18.14 9.83 -5.09
C ALA A 31 18.27 11.01 -4.10
N SER A 32 18.78 10.76 -2.89
CA SER A 32 19.09 11.80 -1.92
C SER A 32 20.17 12.78 -2.42
N ASP A 33 21.23 12.27 -3.04
CA ASP A 33 22.31 13.09 -3.59
C ASP A 33 21.82 13.90 -4.80
N TYR A 34 20.99 13.28 -5.65
CA TYR A 34 20.39 13.93 -6.80
C TYR A 34 19.42 15.05 -6.39
N ASP A 35 18.57 14.82 -5.40
CA ASP A 35 17.64 15.82 -4.84
C ASP A 35 18.23 16.55 -3.61
N ALA A 36 19.50 16.96 -3.66
CA ALA A 36 20.18 17.59 -2.52
C ALA A 36 19.45 18.82 -1.96
N GLU A 37 18.75 19.57 -2.81
CA GLU A 37 17.99 20.76 -2.42
C GLU A 37 16.54 20.46 -1.95
N ARG A 38 16.14 19.19 -1.95
CA ARG A 38 14.81 18.70 -1.55
C ARG A 38 13.69 19.40 -2.32
N LYS A 39 13.79 19.37 -3.66
CA LYS A 39 12.82 19.94 -4.61
C LYS A 39 11.74 18.94 -5.00
N ILE A 40 12.00 17.64 -4.88
CA ILE A 40 11.00 16.63 -5.19
C ILE A 40 9.87 16.68 -4.16
N PHE A 41 8.63 16.52 -4.65
CA PHE A 41 7.45 16.66 -3.80
C PHE A 41 7.54 15.72 -2.59
N GLY A 42 7.32 16.29 -1.39
CA GLY A 42 7.38 15.61 -0.11
C GLY A 42 8.77 15.25 0.43
N SER A 43 9.84 15.43 -0.36
CA SER A 43 11.21 15.09 0.06
C SER A 43 11.74 15.95 1.22
N ARG A 44 11.21 17.16 1.42
CA ARG A 44 11.50 17.98 2.61
C ARG A 44 11.03 17.34 3.91
N LYS A 45 9.97 16.51 3.87
CA LYS A 45 9.39 15.87 5.05
C LYS A 45 10.19 14.65 5.48
N HIS A 46 10.42 13.71 4.58
CA HIS A 46 11.15 12.47 4.90
C HIS A 46 12.67 12.60 4.75
N GLN A 47 13.18 13.59 4.01
CA GLN A 47 14.61 13.89 3.82
C GLN A 47 15.45 12.71 3.30
N TYR A 48 14.83 11.76 2.62
CA TYR A 48 15.41 10.47 2.23
C TYR A 48 15.93 9.64 3.41
N LYS A 49 15.42 9.86 4.62
CA LYS A 49 15.76 9.08 5.81
C LYS A 49 14.77 7.95 6.03
N LEU A 50 15.26 6.71 6.04
CA LEU A 50 14.50 5.55 6.48
C LEU A 50 14.41 5.53 8.00
N ASN A 51 13.33 4.97 8.51
CA ASN A 51 13.25 4.59 9.91
C ASN A 51 14.07 3.32 10.16
N PRO A 52 14.45 3.04 11.42
CA PRO A 52 15.07 1.75 11.78
C PRO A 52 14.22 0.57 11.30
N ILE A 53 14.86 -0.52 10.91
CA ILE A 53 14.16 -1.79 10.64
C ILE A 53 13.54 -2.35 11.92
N ILE A 54 12.48 -3.12 11.77
CA ILE A 54 11.91 -3.94 12.85
C ILE A 54 12.28 -5.41 12.66
N SER A 55 12.26 -6.17 13.74
CA SER A 55 12.55 -7.60 13.74
C SER A 55 11.42 -8.43 13.15
N GLU A 56 11.73 -9.65 12.71
CA GLU A 56 10.72 -10.64 12.33
C GLU A 56 9.76 -10.99 13.48
N GLU A 57 10.19 -10.82 14.74
CA GLU A 57 9.35 -11.05 15.91
C GLU A 57 8.30 -9.93 16.06
N GLU A 58 8.71 -8.67 15.91
CA GLU A 58 7.80 -7.52 15.91
C GLU A 58 6.75 -7.64 14.80
N VAL A 59 7.15 -8.04 13.59
CA VAL A 59 6.20 -8.29 12.48
C VAL A 59 5.22 -9.42 12.83
N LYS A 60 5.70 -10.54 13.40
CA LYS A 60 4.82 -11.64 13.78
C LYS A 60 3.83 -11.26 14.88
N ASN A 61 4.27 -10.46 15.84
CA ASN A 61 3.40 -9.96 16.91
C ASN A 61 2.30 -9.06 16.34
N PHE A 62 2.68 -8.16 15.43
CA PHE A 62 1.74 -7.31 14.70
C PHE A 62 0.71 -8.11 13.91
N GLU A 63 1.16 -9.09 13.11
CA GLU A 63 0.27 -9.96 12.34
C GLU A 63 -0.70 -10.76 13.24
N LYS A 64 -0.21 -11.24 14.38
CA LYS A 64 -1.02 -11.97 15.35
C LYS A 64 -2.06 -11.07 16.01
N GLU A 65 -1.67 -9.87 16.42
CA GLU A 65 -2.56 -8.89 17.04
C GLU A 65 -3.71 -8.51 16.10
N HIS A 66 -3.39 -8.26 14.83
CA HIS A 66 -4.37 -7.83 13.83
C HIS A 66 -5.01 -8.97 13.04
N GLN A 67 -4.63 -10.23 13.30
CA GLN A 67 -5.15 -11.42 12.60
C GLN A 67 -4.97 -11.34 11.08
N ILE A 68 -3.81 -10.91 10.64
CA ILE A 68 -3.45 -10.78 9.23
C ILE A 68 -2.16 -11.55 8.93
N THR A 69 -1.79 -11.56 7.65
CA THR A 69 -0.42 -11.85 7.23
C THR A 69 -0.02 -10.71 6.32
N LEU A 70 1.15 -10.09 6.52
CA LEU A 70 1.64 -9.02 5.66
C LEU A 70 2.12 -9.59 4.31
N PRO A 71 1.92 -8.87 3.19
CA PRO A 71 2.52 -9.22 1.91
C PRO A 71 4.05 -9.38 2.05
N GLU A 72 4.62 -10.37 1.38
CA GLU A 72 6.03 -10.75 1.55
C GLU A 72 6.98 -9.59 1.28
N GLU A 73 6.73 -8.84 0.22
CA GLU A 73 7.49 -7.65 -0.15
C GLU A 73 7.41 -6.52 0.88
N TYR A 74 6.23 -6.31 1.49
CA TYR A 74 6.07 -5.30 2.52
C TYR A 74 6.77 -5.72 3.82
N ARG A 75 6.64 -6.99 4.23
CA ARG A 75 7.43 -7.56 5.33
C ARG A 75 8.93 -7.38 5.08
N PHE A 76 9.41 -7.72 3.88
CA PHE A 76 10.81 -7.59 3.51
C PHE A 76 11.30 -6.15 3.65
N PHE A 77 10.52 -5.17 3.19
CA PHE A 77 10.85 -3.77 3.37
C PHE A 77 11.02 -3.40 4.85
N LEU A 78 10.07 -3.80 5.70
CA LEU A 78 10.07 -3.50 7.13
C LEU A 78 11.26 -4.11 7.88
N THR A 79 11.68 -5.32 7.50
CA THR A 79 12.73 -6.06 8.22
C THR A 79 14.13 -5.92 7.62
N LYS A 80 14.25 -5.44 6.37
CA LYS A 80 15.54 -5.32 5.67
C LYS A 80 15.88 -3.90 5.23
N ILE A 81 14.89 -3.05 4.97
CA ILE A 81 15.10 -1.70 4.43
C ILE A 81 14.83 -0.64 5.50
N GLY A 82 13.60 -0.55 6.01
CA GLY A 82 13.23 0.32 7.11
C GLY A 82 11.75 0.20 7.50
N ASN A 83 11.41 0.51 8.75
CA ASN A 83 10.02 0.58 9.23
C ASN A 83 9.34 1.89 8.79
N GLY A 84 9.21 2.08 7.48
CA GLY A 84 8.77 3.33 6.87
C GLY A 84 9.87 4.40 6.81
N GLY A 85 9.46 5.67 6.83
CA GLY A 85 10.33 6.82 6.61
C GLY A 85 10.32 7.22 5.14
N ALA A 86 11.50 7.32 4.52
CA ALA A 86 11.64 7.73 3.13
C ALA A 86 10.83 6.86 2.17
N GLY A 87 10.00 7.52 1.36
CA GLY A 87 9.14 6.90 0.37
C GLY A 87 8.44 7.97 -0.46
N PRO A 88 7.60 7.56 -1.43
CA PRO A 88 6.81 8.48 -2.23
C PRO A 88 6.05 9.51 -1.39
N ASP A 89 5.87 10.70 -1.95
CA ASP A 89 5.16 11.80 -1.34
C ASP A 89 5.72 12.14 0.06
N TYR A 90 4.90 12.07 1.11
CA TYR A 90 5.32 12.37 2.48
C TYR A 90 6.02 11.23 3.20
N GLY A 91 6.32 10.13 2.50
CA GLY A 91 6.97 8.96 3.05
C GLY A 91 5.99 7.86 3.43
N ILE A 92 6.57 6.78 3.96
CA ILE A 92 5.85 5.58 4.39
C ILE A 92 5.71 5.62 5.91
N PHE A 93 4.51 5.36 6.40
CA PHE A 93 4.24 5.30 7.83
C PHE A 93 4.91 4.07 8.47
N PRO A 94 5.36 4.18 9.74
CA PRO A 94 5.73 3.01 10.52
C PRO A 94 4.59 1.98 10.57
N LEU A 95 4.93 0.69 10.70
CA LEU A 95 3.95 -0.39 10.73
C LEU A 95 2.88 -0.18 11.82
N GLU A 96 3.30 0.32 12.98
CA GLU A 96 2.47 0.61 14.16
C GLU A 96 1.56 1.84 14.02
N ASP A 97 1.78 2.67 12.98
CA ASP A 97 0.94 3.84 12.71
C ASP A 97 -0.34 3.39 11.98
N ILE A 98 -1.39 3.20 12.77
CA ILE A 98 -2.66 2.60 12.35
C ILE A 98 -3.82 3.39 12.92
N MET A 99 -4.77 3.70 12.05
CA MET A 99 -6.03 4.32 12.44
C MET A 99 -6.93 3.31 13.15
N GLU A 100 -7.77 3.74 14.10
CA GLU A 100 -8.64 2.81 14.84
C GLU A 100 -9.51 1.95 13.90
N ASN A 101 -10.07 2.56 12.84
CA ASN A 101 -10.88 1.88 11.84
C ASN A 101 -10.11 0.82 11.05
N GLU A 102 -8.85 1.13 10.75
CA GLU A 102 -7.96 0.23 10.02
C GLU A 102 -7.67 -1.05 10.83
N LYS A 103 -7.57 -0.97 12.17
CA LYS A 103 -7.26 -2.13 13.03
C LYS A 103 -8.26 -3.27 12.89
N TYR A 104 -9.55 -2.98 12.74
CA TYR A 104 -10.58 -4.01 12.64
C TYR A 104 -11.00 -4.32 11.19
N CYS A 105 -10.69 -3.44 10.23
CA CYS A 105 -11.03 -3.67 8.82
C CYS A 105 -9.96 -4.48 8.07
N MET A 106 -8.68 -4.40 8.47
CA MET A 106 -7.57 -4.99 7.71
C MET A 106 -7.61 -6.53 7.62
N CYS A 107 -8.22 -7.22 8.59
CA CYS A 107 -8.38 -8.68 8.55
C CYS A 107 -9.54 -9.15 7.66
N LYS A 108 -10.46 -8.26 7.29
CA LYS A 108 -11.57 -8.55 6.38
C LYS A 108 -11.07 -8.73 4.95
N LYS A 109 -11.87 -9.37 4.09
CA LYS A 109 -11.59 -9.44 2.65
C LYS A 109 -11.64 -8.04 2.05
N ALA A 110 -10.62 -7.71 1.26
CA ALA A 110 -10.48 -6.41 0.62
C ALA A 110 -11.68 -6.06 -0.26
N PHE A 111 -12.21 -4.85 -0.07
CA PHE A 111 -13.20 -4.26 -0.97
C PHE A 111 -12.53 -3.67 -2.21
N ILE A 112 -11.46 -2.90 -1.97
CA ILE A 112 -10.60 -2.36 -3.03
C ILE A 112 -9.60 -3.43 -3.43
N ASP A 113 -9.92 -4.13 -4.51
CA ASP A 113 -9.15 -5.28 -4.97
C ASP A 113 -9.21 -5.40 -6.49
N VAL A 114 -8.36 -6.27 -7.04
CA VAL A 114 -8.32 -6.60 -8.47
C VAL A 114 -9.66 -7.24 -8.85
N GLY A 115 -10.51 -6.46 -9.52
CA GLY A 115 -11.87 -6.86 -9.91
C GLY A 115 -12.98 -6.01 -9.31
N LEU A 116 -12.66 -4.96 -8.54
CA LEU A 116 -13.63 -3.93 -8.16
C LEU A 116 -14.25 -3.32 -9.43
N ALA A 117 -15.55 -3.57 -9.64
CA ALA A 117 -16.29 -3.00 -10.76
C ALA A 117 -16.87 -1.64 -10.38
N ASP A 118 -17.04 -0.76 -11.37
CA ASP A 118 -17.46 0.63 -11.16
C ASP A 118 -18.80 0.72 -10.40
N ALA A 119 -19.80 -0.07 -10.80
CA ALA A 119 -21.10 -0.10 -10.13
C ALA A 119 -21.02 -0.52 -8.65
N MET A 120 -20.00 -1.31 -8.27
CA MET A 120 -19.79 -1.70 -6.88
C MET A 120 -19.26 -0.52 -6.06
N TRP A 121 -18.34 0.25 -6.64
CA TRP A 121 -17.83 1.46 -6.03
C TRP A 121 -18.94 2.50 -5.87
N ASP A 122 -19.68 2.77 -6.94
CA ASP A 122 -20.73 3.79 -6.97
C ASP A 122 -21.77 3.54 -5.88
N TYR A 123 -22.30 2.31 -5.83
CA TYR A 123 -23.23 1.92 -4.78
C TYR A 123 -22.63 2.04 -3.38
N ALA A 124 -21.39 1.55 -3.18
CA ALA A 124 -20.74 1.59 -1.89
C ALA A 124 -20.44 3.01 -1.41
N MET A 125 -20.23 3.96 -2.33
CA MET A 125 -20.02 5.38 -2.03
C MET A 125 -21.34 6.18 -2.00
N GLY A 126 -22.49 5.51 -2.09
CA GLY A 126 -23.80 6.12 -1.89
C GLY A 126 -24.43 6.74 -3.14
N ASP A 127 -24.06 6.29 -4.34
CA ASP A 127 -24.76 6.65 -5.56
C ASP A 127 -26.18 6.05 -5.56
N GLU A 128 -27.19 6.90 -5.38
CA GLU A 128 -28.60 6.52 -5.33
C GLU A 128 -29.15 6.05 -6.70
N GLU A 129 -28.43 6.31 -7.81
CA GLU A 129 -28.85 5.87 -9.15
C GLU A 129 -28.60 4.38 -9.38
N ILE A 130 -27.72 3.76 -8.58
CA ILE A 130 -27.42 2.33 -8.70
C ILE A 130 -28.52 1.49 -8.04
N ASP A 131 -29.37 0.85 -8.86
CA ASP A 131 -30.34 -0.14 -8.36
C ASP A 131 -29.58 -1.31 -7.70
N PRO A 132 -29.79 -1.60 -6.40
CA PRO A 132 -29.14 -2.72 -5.71
C PRO A 132 -29.29 -4.06 -6.45
N LYS A 133 -30.37 -4.25 -7.23
CA LYS A 133 -30.58 -5.47 -8.03
C LYS A 133 -29.54 -5.68 -9.13
N MET A 134 -28.77 -4.65 -9.48
CA MET A 134 -27.64 -4.76 -10.40
C MET A 134 -26.40 -5.39 -9.75
N LEU A 135 -26.36 -5.44 -8.42
CA LEU A 135 -25.30 -6.06 -7.65
C LEU A 135 -25.70 -7.48 -7.25
N ASP A 136 -24.70 -8.35 -7.03
CA ASP A 136 -25.01 -9.67 -6.50
C ASP A 136 -25.46 -9.59 -5.03
N SER A 137 -26.35 -10.49 -4.63
CA SER A 137 -26.96 -10.46 -3.31
C SER A 137 -25.97 -10.68 -2.17
N LYS A 138 -24.88 -11.42 -2.43
CA LYS A 138 -23.85 -11.70 -1.42
C LYS A 138 -23.01 -10.45 -1.18
N MET A 139 -22.74 -9.69 -2.22
CA MET A 139 -22.07 -8.40 -2.14
C MET A 139 -22.85 -7.37 -1.35
N LEU A 140 -24.15 -7.24 -1.61
CA LEU A 140 -25.02 -6.34 -0.82
C LEU A 140 -24.97 -6.70 0.67
N GLU A 141 -25.04 -8.00 0.98
CA GLU A 141 -24.91 -8.47 2.36
C GLU A 141 -23.54 -8.11 2.95
N GLU A 142 -22.45 -8.24 2.19
CA GLU A 142 -21.10 -7.88 2.63
C GLU A 142 -20.93 -6.37 2.85
N LEU A 143 -21.51 -5.51 2.00
CA LEU A 143 -21.45 -4.05 2.15
C LEU A 143 -22.31 -3.56 3.33
N SER A 144 -23.44 -4.21 3.58
CA SER A 144 -24.33 -3.86 4.70
C SER A 144 -23.73 -4.10 6.09
N LYS A 145 -22.58 -4.79 6.17
CA LYS A 145 -21.88 -5.12 7.43
C LYS A 145 -20.95 -4.02 7.91
N ASP A 146 -20.64 -3.04 7.08
CA ASP A 146 -19.72 -1.96 7.41
C ASP A 146 -20.49 -0.76 7.99
N ASN A 147 -19.86 -0.03 8.92
CA ASN A 147 -20.54 1.08 9.62
C ASN A 147 -20.67 2.32 8.73
N ASP A 148 -19.71 2.54 7.83
CA ASP A 148 -19.67 3.64 6.87
C ASP A 148 -18.79 3.32 5.64
N THR A 149 -18.67 4.29 4.74
CA THR A 149 -17.87 4.21 3.51
C THR A 149 -16.37 4.09 3.78
N TYR A 150 -15.87 4.69 4.87
CA TYR A 150 -14.45 4.62 5.25
C TYR A 150 -14.08 3.21 5.71
N ASP A 151 -14.91 2.59 6.53
CA ASP A 151 -14.74 1.19 6.95
C ASP A 151 -14.73 0.26 5.75
N THR A 152 -15.61 0.51 4.78
CA THR A 152 -15.68 -0.25 3.52
C THR A 152 -14.36 -0.14 2.74
N VAL A 153 -13.84 1.07 2.56
CA VAL A 153 -12.55 1.34 1.89
C VAL A 153 -11.38 0.69 2.63
N LEU A 154 -11.38 0.70 3.96
CA LEU A 154 -10.31 0.16 4.80
C LEU A 154 -10.29 -1.36 4.90
N ARG A 155 -11.28 -2.07 4.33
CA ARG A 155 -11.30 -3.53 4.33
C ARG A 155 -10.08 -4.10 3.65
N GLY A 156 -9.40 -5.01 4.33
CA GLY A 156 -8.33 -5.81 3.76
C GLY A 156 -7.12 -5.02 3.27
N VAL A 157 -6.96 -3.75 3.66
CA VAL A 157 -5.86 -2.87 3.23
C VAL A 157 -5.16 -2.24 4.43
N LYS A 158 -3.88 -1.90 4.26
CA LYS A 158 -3.10 -1.08 5.18
C LYS A 158 -2.91 0.31 4.56
N LEU A 159 -3.17 1.37 5.32
CA LEU A 159 -2.74 2.72 4.98
C LEU A 159 -1.22 2.84 5.20
N ILE A 160 -0.45 3.00 4.13
CA ILE A 160 1.02 3.01 4.21
C ILE A 160 1.64 4.40 4.04
N GLY A 161 0.87 5.39 3.61
CA GLY A 161 1.38 6.76 3.45
C GLY A 161 0.31 7.74 2.99
N SER A 162 0.64 9.03 3.03
CA SER A 162 -0.23 10.11 2.55
C SER A 162 0.48 10.93 1.47
N LYS A 163 -0.28 11.35 0.46
CA LYS A 163 0.17 12.33 -0.54
C LYS A 163 -0.13 13.78 -0.11
N GLY A 164 -0.75 13.97 1.06
CA GLY A 164 -1.34 15.23 1.49
C GLY A 164 -2.79 15.40 1.07
N CYS A 165 -3.44 16.43 1.62
CA CYS A 165 -4.87 16.68 1.45
C CYS A 165 -5.69 15.42 1.79
N THR A 166 -6.35 14.84 0.79
CA THR A 166 -7.22 13.67 0.94
C THR A 166 -6.62 12.41 0.31
N TYR A 167 -5.42 12.47 -0.28
CA TYR A 167 -4.86 11.31 -0.98
C TYR A 167 -3.94 10.46 -0.09
N SER A 168 -4.10 9.14 -0.23
CA SER A 168 -3.32 8.14 0.49
C SER A 168 -2.89 6.97 -0.38
N ASN A 169 -1.78 6.35 0.04
CA ASN A 169 -1.26 5.13 -0.53
C ASN A 169 -1.74 3.96 0.36
N LEU A 170 -2.48 3.03 -0.22
CA LEU A 170 -2.98 1.82 0.43
C LEU A 170 -2.23 0.60 -0.10
N CYS A 171 -1.94 -0.37 0.76
CA CYS A 171 -1.39 -1.68 0.42
C CYS A 171 -2.45 -2.76 0.63
N ILE A 172 -2.75 -3.55 -0.40
CA ILE A 172 -3.71 -4.66 -0.27
C ILE A 172 -3.10 -5.77 0.58
N ILE A 173 -3.74 -6.07 1.71
CA ILE A 173 -3.35 -7.12 2.64
C ILE A 173 -4.13 -8.39 2.33
N ASN A 174 -5.47 -8.37 2.42
CA ASN A 174 -6.30 -9.57 2.33
C ASN A 174 -7.19 -9.58 1.08
N GLY A 175 -6.57 -9.73 -0.09
CA GLY A 175 -7.24 -9.70 -1.39
C GLY A 175 -6.48 -10.45 -2.49
N ILE A 176 -7.06 -10.53 -3.67
CA ILE A 176 -6.46 -11.08 -4.90
C ILE A 176 -5.22 -10.28 -5.30
N GLY A 177 -5.29 -8.95 -5.22
CA GLY A 177 -4.21 -8.00 -5.46
C GLY A 177 -3.24 -7.85 -4.30
N ARG A 178 -3.16 -8.84 -3.39
CA ARG A 178 -2.28 -8.81 -2.21
C ARG A 178 -0.87 -8.32 -2.55
N GLY A 179 -0.40 -7.32 -1.79
CA GLY A 179 0.89 -6.67 -1.95
C GLY A 179 0.91 -5.53 -2.97
N GLN A 180 -0.18 -5.28 -3.70
CA GLN A 180 -0.27 -4.17 -4.64
C GLN A 180 -0.63 -2.85 -3.96
N ILE A 181 -0.17 -1.76 -4.56
CA ILE A 181 -0.43 -0.40 -4.10
C ILE A 181 -1.61 0.22 -4.85
N VAL A 182 -2.50 0.87 -4.11
CA VAL A 182 -3.64 1.62 -4.61
C VAL A 182 -3.59 3.04 -4.07
N TYR A 183 -3.89 4.03 -4.92
CA TYR A 183 -4.07 5.41 -4.46
C TYR A 183 -5.55 5.66 -4.21
N MET A 184 -5.86 6.24 -3.05
CA MET A 184 -7.21 6.52 -2.58
C MET A 184 -7.38 7.99 -2.29
N ASP A 185 -8.54 8.55 -2.67
CA ASP A 185 -9.02 9.86 -2.23
C ASP A 185 -10.05 9.66 -1.10
N TRP A 186 -9.76 10.21 0.07
CA TRP A 186 -10.61 10.13 1.27
C TRP A 186 -11.88 10.99 1.21
N ASN A 187 -12.10 11.76 0.14
CA ASN A 187 -13.42 12.34 -0.10
C ASN A 187 -14.50 11.25 -0.31
N VAL A 188 -14.11 10.05 -0.77
CA VAL A 188 -14.96 8.86 -0.91
C VAL A 188 -16.29 9.14 -1.65
N GLU A 189 -16.17 9.84 -2.77
CA GLU A 189 -17.30 10.15 -3.66
C GLU A 189 -17.40 9.10 -4.78
N PRO A 190 -18.60 8.84 -5.33
CA PRO A 190 -18.77 7.95 -6.48
C PRO A 190 -17.77 8.28 -7.57
N GLU A 191 -17.64 9.53 -8.01
CA GLU A 191 -16.75 9.99 -9.09
C GLU A 191 -15.24 9.79 -8.83
N LEU A 192 -14.83 9.61 -7.57
CA LEU A 192 -13.43 9.55 -7.16
C LEU A 192 -12.97 8.10 -6.95
N ARG A 193 -12.70 7.41 -8.06
CA ARG A 193 -12.30 6.00 -8.03
C ARG A 193 -10.89 5.76 -7.46
N PRO A 194 -10.65 4.61 -6.79
CA PRO A 194 -9.31 4.15 -6.49
C PRO A 194 -8.46 4.00 -7.75
N PHE A 195 -7.24 4.52 -7.72
CA PHE A 195 -6.27 4.30 -8.80
C PHE A 195 -5.38 3.10 -8.48
N PHE A 196 -5.57 2.01 -9.22
CA PHE A 196 -4.77 0.80 -9.10
C PHE A 196 -3.44 0.95 -9.86
N THR A 197 -2.33 1.03 -9.11
CA THR A 197 -0.99 1.17 -9.72
C THR A 197 -0.57 -0.07 -10.52
N ARG A 198 -1.13 -1.24 -10.17
CA ARG A 198 -0.75 -2.58 -10.67
C ARG A 198 0.71 -2.95 -10.37
N LEU A 199 1.34 -2.24 -9.42
CA LEU A 199 2.68 -2.53 -8.94
C LEU A 199 2.59 -3.20 -7.58
N THR A 200 3.44 -4.19 -7.36
CA THR A 200 3.69 -4.71 -6.00
C THR A 200 4.41 -3.65 -5.16
N PHE A 201 4.47 -3.84 -3.85
CA PHE A 201 5.08 -2.88 -2.93
C PHE A 201 6.52 -2.52 -3.32
N MET A 202 7.37 -3.51 -3.60
CA MET A 202 8.78 -3.25 -3.95
C MET A 202 8.92 -2.64 -5.34
N GLU A 203 8.09 -3.05 -6.30
CA GLU A 203 8.07 -2.43 -7.64
C GLU A 203 7.66 -0.95 -7.57
N TRP A 204 6.66 -0.64 -6.75
CA TRP A 204 6.20 0.73 -6.51
C TRP A 204 7.29 1.58 -5.86
N TYR A 205 7.95 1.03 -4.83
CA TYR A 205 9.02 1.72 -4.11
C TYR A 205 10.26 1.96 -5.00
N GLU A 206 10.71 0.94 -5.73
CA GLU A 206 11.85 1.03 -6.64
C GLU A 206 11.55 1.97 -7.82
N LYS A 207 10.33 1.93 -8.37
CA LYS A 207 9.90 2.85 -9.43
C LYS A 207 9.99 4.30 -9.00
N TRP A 208 9.58 4.62 -7.77
CA TRP A 208 9.74 5.99 -7.24
C TRP A 208 11.20 6.44 -7.20
N LEU A 209 12.11 5.59 -6.70
CA LEU A 209 13.53 5.91 -6.66
C LEU A 209 14.13 6.08 -8.05
N THR A 210 13.79 5.19 -8.98
CA THR A 210 14.31 5.24 -10.35
C THR A 210 13.75 6.42 -11.13
N GLU A 211 12.47 6.78 -10.95
CA GLU A 211 11.87 7.97 -11.56
C GLU A 211 12.55 9.27 -11.12
N ILE A 212 12.97 9.37 -9.85
CA ILE A 212 13.76 10.51 -9.37
C ILE A 212 15.06 10.64 -10.17
N LEU A 213 15.72 9.52 -10.43
CA LEU A 213 17.01 9.48 -11.12
C LEU A 213 16.89 9.65 -12.65
N ILE A 214 15.70 9.42 -13.23
CA ILE A 214 15.44 9.51 -14.67
C ILE A 214 14.91 10.90 -15.09
N GLN A 215 14.41 11.72 -14.16
CA GLN A 215 13.76 13.01 -14.45
C GLN A 215 14.63 14.09 -15.16
N THR A 216 15.82 13.74 -15.65
CA THR A 216 16.54 14.46 -16.70
C THR A 216 17.27 13.49 -17.65
N SER A 217 16.66 13.23 -18.80
CA SER A 217 17.34 13.07 -20.09
C SER A 217 16.90 14.21 -20.99
#